data_AF-A0A841YEM1-F1
#
_entry.id   AF-A0A841YEM1-F1
#
_cell.length_a   1.000
_cell.length_b   1.000
_cell.length_c   1.000
_cell.angle_alpha   90.00
_cell.angle_beta   90.00
_cell.angle_gamma   90.00
#
_symmetry.space_group_name_H-M   'P 1'
#
loop_
_entity.id
_entity.type
_entity.pdbx_description
1 polymer ?
#
loop_
_entity_poly.entity_id
_entity_poly.type
_entity_poly.pdbx_seq_one_letter_code
_entity_poly.pdbx_strand_id
1 'polypeptide(L)'
;MYGDTYQRERARAMGDTSGEYTYQAQVLQARLKNKDITVQERAQLIQAELELRRQAQRIELKRAVHKGIEGIHADFENERPAIHRQFEEVPETLQQLQVALKDAFDSVTGEAIQTWLQSTRTDAIRRSQESLYDAW
;
A
#
# COMPACT_ATOMS: atom_id res chain seq x y z
N MET A 1 35.56 -26.67 16.36
CA MET A 1 34.86 -25.62 17.13
C MET A 1 35.43 -24.24 16.79
N TYR A 2 35.22 -23.71 15.58
CA TYR A 2 35.68 -22.35 15.21
C TYR A 2 34.65 -21.57 14.35
N GLY A 3 33.45 -22.11 14.12
CA GLY A 3 32.39 -21.40 13.38
C GLY A 3 31.58 -20.40 14.23
N ASP A 4 31.80 -20.38 15.55
CA ASP A 4 30.90 -19.74 16.52
C ASP A 4 31.36 -18.32 16.92
N THR A 5 32.66 -18.03 16.84
CA THR A 5 33.23 -16.73 17.23
C THR A 5 32.93 -15.63 16.21
N TYR A 6 33.08 -15.92 14.92
CA TYR A 6 32.83 -14.93 13.86
C TYR A 6 31.34 -14.57 13.74
N GLN A 7 30.45 -15.56 13.91
CA GLN A 7 29.01 -15.33 13.94
C GLN A 7 28.58 -14.57 15.19
N ARG A 8 29.21 -14.83 16.35
CA ARG A 8 29.02 -14.02 17.57
C ARG A 8 29.47 -12.58 17.43
N GLU A 9 30.66 -12.35 16.88
CA GLU A 9 31.18 -10.99 16.72
C GLU A 9 30.36 -10.19 15.71
N ARG A 10 29.87 -10.84 14.64
CA ARG A 10 28.95 -10.21 13.69
C ARG A 10 27.57 -9.95 14.30
N ALA A 11 27.05 -10.87 15.11
CA ALA A 11 25.81 -10.68 15.86
C ALA A 11 25.94 -9.50 16.85
N ARG A 12 27.03 -9.46 17.62
CA ARG A 12 27.39 -8.33 18.49
C ARG A 12 27.45 -7.00 17.75
N ALA A 13 28.13 -6.97 16.60
CA ALA A 13 28.27 -5.76 15.79
C ALA A 13 26.93 -5.28 15.20
N MET A 14 25.98 -6.20 14.98
CA MET A 14 24.60 -5.91 14.57
C MET A 14 23.66 -5.58 15.74
N GLY A 15 24.18 -5.46 16.98
CA GLY A 15 23.38 -5.24 18.19
C GLY A 15 22.55 -6.46 18.64
N ASP A 16 22.85 -7.63 18.09
CA ASP A 16 22.10 -8.87 18.28
C ASP A 16 22.60 -9.61 19.53
N THR A 17 22.28 -9.03 20.68
CA THR A 17 22.59 -9.60 22.00
C THR A 17 21.69 -10.79 22.35
N SER A 18 20.68 -11.10 21.52
CA SER A 18 19.76 -12.24 21.70
C SER A 18 20.51 -13.58 21.76
N GLY A 19 21.47 -13.79 20.86
CA GLY A 19 22.31 -15.00 20.80
C GLY A 19 23.24 -15.16 22.01
N GLU A 20 23.64 -14.05 22.64
CA GLU A 20 24.43 -14.10 23.87
C GLU A 20 23.59 -14.48 25.07
N TYR A 21 22.38 -13.94 25.18
CA TYR A 21 21.46 -14.27 26.27
C TYR A 21 21.00 -15.73 26.18
N THR A 22 20.73 -16.25 24.97
CA THR A 22 20.38 -17.67 24.78
C THR A 22 21.55 -18.58 25.13
N TYR A 23 22.77 -18.23 24.74
CA TYR A 23 23.96 -18.98 25.12
C TYR A 23 24.19 -18.97 26.64
N GLN A 24 24.10 -17.81 27.28
CA GLN A 24 24.25 -17.70 28.74
C GLN A 24 23.18 -18.51 29.46
N ALA A 25 21.94 -18.50 28.97
CA ALA A 25 20.87 -19.36 29.50
C ALA A 25 21.21 -20.86 29.34
N GLN A 26 21.75 -21.28 28.19
CA GLN A 26 22.21 -22.67 28.00
C GLN A 26 23.34 -23.06 28.96
N VAL A 27 24.28 -22.16 29.23
CA VAL A 27 25.36 -22.37 30.21
C VAL A 27 24.80 -22.52 31.62
N LEU A 28 23.83 -21.69 32.02
CA LEU A 28 23.15 -21.83 33.32
C LEU A 28 22.35 -23.13 33.40
N GLN A 29 21.67 -23.53 32.32
CA GLN A 29 20.95 -24.79 32.24
C GLN A 29 21.89 -26.00 32.34
N ALA A 30 23.10 -25.91 31.78
CA ALA A 30 24.14 -26.92 31.94
C ALA A 30 24.66 -26.96 33.38
N ARG A 31 24.86 -25.80 34.03
CA ARG A 31 25.24 -25.73 35.44
C ARG A 31 24.18 -26.33 36.35
N LEU A 32 22.89 -26.11 36.07
CA LEU A 32 21.76 -26.69 36.81
C LEU A 32 21.69 -28.22 36.79
N LYS A 33 22.39 -28.88 35.85
CA LYS A 33 22.49 -30.35 35.77
C LYS A 33 23.59 -30.93 36.67
N ASN A 34 24.47 -30.09 37.23
CA ASN A 34 25.48 -30.54 38.19
C ASN A 34 24.82 -30.93 39.52
N LYS A 35 25.37 -31.95 40.18
CA LYS A 35 24.81 -32.50 41.44
C LYS A 35 25.23 -31.72 42.70
N ASP A 36 26.28 -30.90 42.60
CA ASP A 36 26.89 -30.18 43.74
C ASP A 36 26.36 -28.75 43.93
N ILE A 37 25.03 -28.56 43.83
CA ILE A 37 24.40 -27.23 43.92
C ILE A 37 23.44 -27.20 45.11
N THR A 38 23.53 -26.19 45.95
CA THR A 38 22.59 -26.01 47.05
C THR A 38 21.20 -25.63 46.54
N VAL A 39 20.16 -25.83 47.34
CA VAL A 39 18.77 -25.50 46.97
C VAL A 39 18.60 -24.00 46.65
N GLN A 40 19.29 -23.12 47.38
CA GLN A 40 19.24 -21.68 47.16
C GLN A 40 19.94 -21.26 45.86
N GLU A 41 21.14 -21.77 45.60
CA GLU A 41 21.86 -21.52 44.34
C GLU A 41 21.07 -22.05 43.14
N ARG A 42 20.43 -23.21 43.28
CA ARG A 42 19.57 -23.76 42.24
C ARG A 42 18.40 -22.85 41.91
N ALA A 43 17.74 -22.29 42.92
CA ALA A 43 16.64 -21.33 42.72
C ALA A 43 17.12 -20.05 42.02
N GLN A 44 18.28 -19.52 42.41
CA GLN A 44 18.88 -18.33 41.79
C GLN A 44 19.27 -18.58 40.32
N LEU A 45 19.88 -19.73 40.03
CA LEU A 45 20.26 -20.12 38.68
C LEU A 45 19.04 -20.30 37.76
N ILE A 46 17.93 -20.86 38.27
CA ILE A 46 16.67 -20.97 37.52
C ILE A 46 16.10 -19.58 37.20
N GLN A 47 16.09 -18.66 38.17
CA GLN A 47 15.59 -17.30 37.94
C GLN A 47 16.46 -16.57 36.91
N ALA A 48 17.78 -16.65 37.03
CA ALA A 48 18.70 -16.05 36.07
C ALA A 48 18.55 -16.65 34.67
N GLU A 49 18.34 -17.97 34.54
CA GLU A 49 18.06 -18.60 33.25
C GLU A 49 16.77 -18.06 32.61
N LEU A 50 15.69 -17.95 33.40
CA LEU A 50 14.41 -17.44 32.91
C LEU A 50 14.49 -15.98 32.49
N GLU A 51 15.22 -15.14 33.23
CA GLU A 51 15.44 -13.74 32.87
C GLU A 51 16.20 -13.60 31.55
N LEU A 52 17.28 -14.36 31.37
CA LEU A 52 18.06 -14.37 30.13
C LEU A 52 17.21 -14.82 28.93
N ARG A 53 16.38 -15.85 29.10
CA ARG A 53 15.44 -16.29 28.05
C ARG A 53 14.42 -15.20 27.70
N ARG A 54 13.86 -14.50 28.69
CA ARG A 54 12.92 -13.39 28.45
C ARG A 54 13.58 -12.23 27.74
N GLN A 55 14.83 -11.90 28.08
CA GLN A 55 15.58 -10.84 27.41
C GLN A 55 15.86 -11.20 25.95
N ALA A 56 16.27 -12.44 25.66
CA ALA A 56 16.45 -12.93 24.31
C ALA A 56 15.15 -12.83 23.47
N GLN A 57 14.04 -13.35 24.00
CA GLN A 57 12.73 -13.29 23.34
C GLN A 57 12.29 -11.86 23.04
N ARG A 58 12.53 -10.92 23.97
CA ARG A 58 12.17 -9.51 23.78
C ARG A 58 12.93 -8.88 22.60
N ILE A 59 14.20 -9.25 22.42
CA ILE A 59 15.02 -8.73 21.33
C ILE A 59 14.57 -9.32 19.99
N GLU A 60 14.32 -10.63 19.94
CA GLU A 60 13.80 -11.30 18.75
C GLU A 60 12.43 -10.73 18.32
N LEU A 61 11.52 -10.52 19.27
CA LEU A 61 10.22 -9.90 19.02
C LEU A 61 10.37 -8.47 18.47
N LYS A 62 11.24 -7.64 19.06
CA LYS A 62 11.50 -6.29 18.54
C LYS A 62 12.01 -6.32 17.10
N ARG A 63 12.89 -7.25 16.77
CA ARG A 63 13.41 -7.42 15.40
C ARG A 63 12.31 -7.87 14.43
N ALA A 64 11.50 -8.84 14.84
CA ALA A 64 10.38 -9.31 14.02
C ALA A 64 9.38 -8.19 13.75
N VAL A 65 9.06 -7.38 14.76
CA VAL A 65 8.20 -6.20 14.62
C VAL A 65 8.83 -5.18 13.68
N HIS A 66 10.12 -4.87 13.83
CA HIS A 66 10.80 -3.90 12.97
C HIS A 66 10.80 -4.35 11.50
N LYS A 67 11.14 -5.62 11.24
CA LYS A 67 11.11 -6.22 9.91
C LYS A 67 9.69 -6.23 9.32
N GLY A 68 8.68 -6.46 10.15
CA GLY A 68 7.27 -6.36 9.75
C GLY A 68 6.89 -4.94 9.34
N ILE A 69 7.31 -3.92 10.11
CA ILE A 69 7.08 -2.51 9.79
C ILE A 69 7.79 -2.11 8.49
N GLU A 70 9.03 -2.54 8.30
CA GLU A 70 9.78 -2.30 7.05
C GLU A 70 9.07 -2.92 5.84
N GLY A 71 8.53 -4.14 5.99
CA GLY A 71 7.74 -4.80 4.95
C GLY A 71 6.48 -4.00 4.60
N ILE A 72 5.70 -3.62 5.62
CA ILE A 72 4.50 -2.79 5.43
C ILE A 72 4.86 -1.46 4.74
N HIS A 73 5.93 -0.79 5.15
CA HIS A 73 6.36 0.46 4.54
C HIS A 73 6.80 0.26 3.08
N ALA A 74 7.50 -0.83 2.76
CA ALA A 74 7.89 -1.15 1.40
C ALA A 74 6.67 -1.43 0.51
N ASP A 75 5.67 -2.15 1.03
CA ASP A 75 4.42 -2.41 0.32
C ASP A 75 3.65 -1.10 0.05
N PHE A 76 3.56 -0.22 1.05
CA PHE A 76 2.96 1.12 0.88
C PHE A 76 3.71 1.98 -0.16
N GLU A 77 5.04 2.01 -0.13
CA GLU A 77 5.85 2.73 -1.13
C GLU A 77 5.68 2.18 -2.55
N ASN A 78 5.44 0.88 -2.69
CA ASN A 78 5.21 0.24 -4.00
C ASN A 78 3.79 0.47 -4.54
N GLU A 79 2.78 0.60 -3.69
CA GLU A 79 1.38 0.84 -4.10
C GLU A 79 1.10 2.32 -4.40
N ARG A 80 1.78 3.23 -3.71
CA ARG A 80 1.60 4.70 -3.83
C ARG A 80 1.73 5.24 -5.26
N PRO A 81 2.69 4.80 -6.11
CA PRO A 81 2.86 5.28 -7.47
C PRO A 81 1.69 4.92 -8.38
N ALA A 82 1.07 3.75 -8.18
CA ALA A 82 -0.07 3.34 -8.99
C ALA A 82 -1.29 4.22 -8.70
N ILE A 83 -1.55 4.52 -7.42
CA ILE A 83 -2.63 5.41 -7.00
C ILE A 83 -2.38 6.84 -7.51
N HIS A 84 -1.13 7.32 -7.46
CA HIS A 84 -0.80 8.67 -7.93
C HIS A 84 -1.01 8.82 -9.44
N ARG A 85 -0.57 7.84 -10.24
CA ARG A 85 -0.79 7.82 -11.69
C ARG A 85 -2.28 7.80 -12.06
N GLN A 86 -3.07 6.95 -11.39
CA GLN A 86 -4.51 6.93 -11.62
C GLN A 86 -5.17 8.29 -11.30
N PHE A 87 -4.74 8.96 -10.24
CA PHE A 87 -5.25 10.29 -9.90
C PHE A 87 -4.84 11.39 -10.90
N GLU A 88 -3.67 11.30 -11.51
CA GLU A 88 -3.20 12.23 -12.55
C GLU A 88 -3.93 12.04 -13.88
N GLU A 89 -4.34 10.81 -14.22
CA GLU A 89 -5.06 10.48 -15.47
C GLU A 89 -6.57 10.84 -15.43
N VAL A 90 -7.16 10.94 -14.24
CA VAL A 90 -8.60 11.24 -14.05
C VAL A 90 -8.99 12.63 -14.59
N PRO A 91 -8.26 13.73 -14.33
CA PRO A 91 -8.57 15.04 -14.90
C PRO A 91 -8.52 15.08 -16.43
N GLU A 92 -7.54 14.40 -17.03
CA GLU A 92 -7.34 14.38 -18.48
C GLU A 92 -8.47 13.60 -19.17
N THR A 93 -8.83 12.44 -18.64
CA THR A 93 -9.98 11.66 -19.13
C THR A 93 -11.31 12.39 -18.94
N LEU A 94 -11.48 13.11 -17.83
CA LEU A 94 -12.68 13.91 -17.58
C LEU A 94 -12.77 15.09 -18.55
N GLN A 95 -11.65 15.75 -18.86
CA GLN A 95 -11.60 16.82 -19.85
C GLN A 95 -11.91 16.32 -21.27
N GLN A 96 -11.37 15.16 -21.66
CA GLN A 96 -11.69 14.52 -22.94
C GLN A 96 -13.18 14.18 -23.05
N LEU A 97 -13.78 13.63 -21.98
CA LEU A 97 -15.22 13.36 -21.91
C LEU A 97 -16.07 14.63 -22.03
N GLN A 98 -15.66 15.72 -21.37
CA GLN A 98 -16.36 17.01 -21.46
C GLN A 98 -16.32 17.58 -22.88
N VAL A 99 -15.18 17.49 -23.57
CA VAL A 99 -15.06 17.93 -24.98
C VAL A 99 -15.94 17.07 -25.87
N ALA A 100 -15.88 15.75 -25.75
CA ALA A 100 -16.70 14.84 -26.55
C ALA A 100 -18.21 15.05 -26.33
N LEU A 101 -18.63 15.29 -25.07
CA LEU A 101 -20.02 15.62 -24.74
C LEU A 101 -20.45 16.94 -25.36
N LYS A 102 -19.58 17.96 -25.32
CA LYS A 102 -19.86 19.26 -25.93
C LYS A 102 -19.99 19.15 -27.45
N ASP A 103 -19.05 18.48 -28.10
CA ASP A 103 -19.06 18.31 -29.57
C ASP A 103 -20.30 17.52 -30.02
N ALA A 104 -20.69 16.48 -29.29
CA ALA A 104 -21.91 15.73 -29.56
C ALA A 104 -23.17 16.60 -29.39
N PHE A 105 -23.22 17.41 -28.33
CA PHE A 105 -24.31 18.35 -28.10
C PHE A 105 -24.40 19.41 -29.21
N ASP A 106 -23.28 20.03 -29.56
CA ASP A 106 -23.19 21.06 -30.61
C ASP A 106 -23.57 20.49 -31.99
N SER A 107 -23.18 19.24 -32.29
CA SER A 107 -23.56 18.56 -33.53
C SER A 107 -25.07 18.30 -33.61
N VAL A 108 -25.66 17.73 -32.56
CA VAL A 108 -27.10 17.39 -32.55
C VAL A 108 -27.96 18.66 -32.56
N THR A 109 -27.56 19.68 -31.81
CA THR A 109 -28.27 20.97 -31.80
C THR A 109 -28.12 21.71 -33.13
N GLY A 110 -26.93 21.69 -33.74
CA GLY A 110 -26.70 22.25 -35.07
C GLY A 110 -27.57 21.61 -36.14
N GLU A 111 -27.65 20.27 -36.16
CA GLU A 111 -28.47 19.51 -37.09
C GLU A 111 -29.98 19.81 -36.90
N ALA A 112 -30.43 19.90 -35.64
CA ALA A 112 -31.81 20.25 -35.33
C ALA A 112 -32.18 21.67 -35.79
N ILE A 113 -31.30 22.65 -35.56
CA ILE A 113 -31.51 24.05 -36.00
C ILE A 113 -31.55 24.12 -37.53
N GLN A 114 -30.63 23.43 -38.22
CA GLN A 114 -30.59 23.41 -39.67
C GLN A 114 -31.86 22.79 -40.27
N THR A 115 -32.32 21.69 -39.69
CA THR A 115 -33.57 21.01 -40.10
C THR A 115 -34.78 21.93 -39.90
N TRP A 116 -34.86 22.62 -38.76
CA TRP A 116 -35.94 23.56 -38.48
C TRP A 116 -35.93 24.78 -39.42
N LEU A 117 -34.76 25.33 -39.74
CA LEU A 117 -34.64 26.43 -40.71
C LEU A 117 -35.08 26.00 -42.12
N GLN A 118 -34.70 24.78 -42.52
CA GLN A 118 -35.11 24.22 -43.82
C GLN A 118 -36.62 23.97 -43.89
N SER A 119 -37.23 23.38 -42.86
CA SER A 119 -38.68 23.16 -42.83
C SER A 119 -39.44 24.48 -42.83
N THR A 120 -39.03 25.44 -42.00
CA THR A 120 -39.66 26.77 -41.93
C THR A 120 -39.57 27.52 -43.26
N ARG A 121 -38.43 27.47 -43.95
CA ARG A 121 -38.27 28.07 -45.28
C ARG A 121 -39.15 27.37 -46.31
N THR A 122 -39.23 26.05 -46.27
CA THR A 122 -40.05 25.25 -47.19
C THR A 122 -41.54 25.55 -46.99
N ASP A 123 -41.99 25.64 -45.74
CA ASP A 123 -43.36 26.01 -45.38
C ASP A 123 -43.70 27.44 -45.81
N ALA A 124 -42.77 28.39 -45.65
CA ALA A 124 -42.95 29.77 -46.10
C ALA A 124 -43.11 29.85 -47.63
N ILE A 125 -42.28 29.11 -48.38
CA ILE A 125 -42.38 29.02 -49.84
C ILE A 125 -43.72 28.40 -50.24
N ARG A 126 -44.11 27.29 -49.61
CA ARG A 126 -45.38 26.62 -49.88
C ARG A 126 -46.58 27.53 -49.64
N ARG A 127 -46.64 28.21 -48.49
CA ARG A 127 -47.70 29.18 -48.18
C ARG A 127 -47.73 30.33 -49.17
N SER A 128 -46.56 30.79 -49.63
CA SER A 128 -46.50 31.84 -50.66
C SER A 128 -47.06 31.35 -52.00
N GLN A 129 -46.78 30.11 -52.38
CA GLN A 129 -47.32 29.51 -53.61
C GLN A 129 -48.83 29.30 -53.50
N GLU A 130 -49.32 28.77 -52.38
CA GLU A 130 -50.75 28.62 -52.11
C GLU A 130 -51.47 29.99 -52.15
N SER A 131 -50.91 31.04 -51.53
CA SER A 131 -51.48 32.38 -51.60
C SER A 131 -51.49 33.00 -53.00
N LEU A 132 -50.51 32.66 -53.84
CA LEU A 132 -50.44 33.12 -55.21
C LEU A 132 -51.44 32.37 -56.08
N TYR A 133 -51.67 31.08 -55.82
CA TYR A 133 -52.69 30.28 -56.50
C TYR A 133 -54.12 30.71 -56.11
N ASP A 134 -54.36 31.04 -54.84
CA ASP A 134 -55.69 31.50 -54.37
C ASP A 134 -56.02 32.93 -54.83
N ALA A 135 -55.01 33.72 -55.21
CA ALA A 135 -55.18 35.10 -55.68
C ALA A 135 -55.44 35.23 -57.20
N TRP A 136 -55.42 34.12 -57.93
CA TRP A 136 -55.68 34.02 -59.37
C TRP A 136 -57.00 33.28 -59.65
#